data_AF-A0A522W7D9-F1
#
_entry.id   AF-A0A522W7D9-F1
#
_cell.length_a   1.000
_cell.length_b   1.000
_cell.length_c   1.000
_cell.angle_alpha   90.00
_cell.angle_beta   90.00
_cell.angle_gamma   90.00
#
_symmetry.space_group_name_H-M   'P 1'
#
loop_
_entity.id
_entity.type
_entity.pdbx_description
1 polymer ?
#
loop_
_entity_poly.entity_id
_entity_poly.type
_entity_poly.pdbx_seq_one_letter_code
_entity_poly.pdbx_strand_id
1 'polypeptide(L)'
;MLYKNIVRPILFRLTREDPEIAHEEAIRLLKFIGESKHVYRILKKYATVNDPRLSQRVFGLGFKNPVGLAAGFDKNAEALDGLEALGFGFIEAGTITPRYQEGNDRPRMFRLPKDKALINRMGFNNIGADNVVRSNLILRKNKESLLGISIGKSKATTFKNAADDYVDLLKKLYGFGDYFAINISSPNTAGLRALQHKNHLEKLLMALNREMTQLAEGCNSRFKPIIPKIDPDLNWTELDDILEVCVRQRMNGLIVANTTIRRSGLKTEIKETGGLSGEPLRERALEMVRYISRSTGGALPIIGVGGIFSAEDAYEMFKAGASLIQVFTGMIYEGPFIARNINRGLLEIFERRGIKHISEIRGPSSHKATKGRGGERDEDIRTCLVVRRPGCQPHY
;
A
#
# COMPACT_ATOMS: atom_id res chain seq x y z
N MET A 1 18.72 17.97 4.61
CA MET A 1 19.14 19.28 4.05
C MET A 1 19.66 19.15 2.62
N LEU A 2 20.66 18.29 2.34
CA LEU A 2 21.23 18.11 0.99
C LEU A 2 20.19 17.82 -0.11
N TYR A 3 19.32 16.83 0.10
CA TYR A 3 18.31 16.47 -0.91
C TYR A 3 17.38 17.63 -1.27
N LYS A 4 16.76 18.25 -0.26
CA LYS A 4 15.78 19.33 -0.46
C LYS A 4 16.36 20.59 -1.11
N ASN A 5 17.61 20.90 -0.78
CA ASN A 5 18.24 22.17 -1.15
C ASN A 5 19.08 22.07 -2.43
N ILE A 6 19.57 20.87 -2.78
CA ILE A 6 20.45 20.68 -3.95
C ILE A 6 19.85 19.68 -4.94
N VAL A 7 19.67 18.43 -4.51
CA VAL A 7 19.27 17.34 -5.43
C VAL A 7 17.88 17.57 -6.04
N ARG A 8 16.88 17.90 -5.20
CA ARG A 8 15.50 18.09 -5.63
C ARG A 8 15.34 19.28 -6.59
N PRO A 9 15.85 20.50 -6.31
CA PRO A 9 15.79 21.61 -7.26
C PRO A 9 16.41 21.27 -8.62
N ILE A 10 17.56 20.59 -8.64
CA ILE A 10 18.22 20.16 -9.87
C ILE A 10 17.34 19.15 -10.62
N LEU A 11 16.88 18.08 -9.96
CA LEU A 11 16.01 17.07 -10.58
C LEU A 11 14.73 17.67 -11.13
N PHE A 12 14.09 18.57 -10.38
CA PHE A 12 12.83 19.20 -10.79
C PHE A 12 13.02 20.09 -12.01
N ARG A 13 14.18 20.74 -12.14
CA ARG A 13 14.53 21.55 -13.30
C ARG A 13 14.85 20.68 -14.52
N LEU A 14 15.67 19.64 -14.36
CA LEU A 14 16.11 18.77 -15.46
C LEU A 14 14.97 17.92 -16.04
N THR A 15 14.00 17.54 -15.20
CA THR A 15 12.87 16.68 -15.62
C THR A 15 11.55 17.44 -15.63
N ARG A 16 11.59 18.78 -15.81
CA ARG A 16 10.41 19.65 -15.70
C ARG A 16 9.28 19.19 -16.61
N GLU A 17 9.61 18.84 -17.85
CA GLU A 17 8.66 18.43 -18.90
C GLU A 17 8.08 17.03 -18.64
N ASP A 18 8.91 16.10 -18.15
CA ASP A 18 8.47 14.74 -17.83
C ASP A 18 9.08 14.24 -16.49
N PRO A 19 8.34 14.38 -15.38
CA PRO A 19 8.70 13.80 -14.09
C PRO A 19 8.88 12.28 -14.09
N GLU A 20 8.33 11.56 -15.06
CA GLU A 20 8.48 10.10 -15.19
C GLU A 20 9.96 9.72 -15.42
N ILE A 21 10.74 10.56 -16.13
CA ILE A 21 12.17 10.34 -16.35
C ILE A 21 12.93 10.28 -15.01
N ALA A 22 12.69 11.23 -14.11
CA ALA A 22 13.35 11.23 -12.79
C ALA A 22 12.99 10.00 -11.96
N HIS A 23 11.77 9.49 -12.14
CA HIS A 23 11.30 8.31 -11.45
C HIS A 23 11.95 7.03 -12.00
N GLU A 24 12.05 6.89 -13.32
CA GLU A 24 12.75 5.77 -13.97
C GLU A 24 14.23 5.73 -13.56
N GLU A 25 14.91 6.88 -13.49
CA GLU A 25 16.29 6.94 -12.97
C GLU A 25 16.41 6.55 -11.50
N ALA A 26 15.43 6.97 -10.68
CA ALA A 26 15.40 6.58 -9.27
C ALA A 26 15.26 5.05 -9.13
N ILE A 27 14.41 4.41 -9.94
CA ILE A 27 14.27 2.94 -9.96
C ILE A 27 15.57 2.27 -10.40
N ARG A 28 16.24 2.75 -11.45
CA ARG A 28 17.56 2.24 -11.88
C ARG A 28 18.60 2.31 -10.77
N LEU A 29 18.69 3.46 -10.09
CA LEU A 29 19.62 3.65 -8.98
C LEU A 29 19.31 2.72 -7.80
N LEU A 30 18.03 2.58 -7.45
CA LEU A 30 17.60 1.70 -6.36
C LEU A 30 17.87 0.23 -6.70
N LYS A 31 17.65 -0.18 -7.94
CA LYS A 31 18.01 -1.53 -8.41
C LYS A 31 19.52 -1.79 -8.23
N PHE A 32 20.36 -0.85 -8.66
CA PHE A 32 21.82 -0.93 -8.45
C PHE A 32 22.21 -1.02 -6.96
N ILE A 33 21.55 -0.22 -6.10
CA ILE A 33 21.75 -0.28 -4.64
C ILE A 33 21.42 -1.68 -4.10
N GLY A 34 20.30 -2.26 -4.53
CA GLY A 34 19.85 -3.58 -4.10
C GLY A 34 20.77 -4.72 -4.56
N GLU A 35 21.35 -4.60 -5.75
CA GLU A 35 22.28 -5.59 -6.30
C GLU A 35 23.65 -5.57 -5.57
N SER A 36 24.07 -4.40 -5.07
CA SER A 36 25.33 -4.24 -4.35
C SER A 36 25.20 -4.52 -2.84
N LYS A 37 25.64 -5.70 -2.41
CA LYS A 37 25.61 -6.14 -0.99
C LYS A 37 26.29 -5.15 -0.02
N HIS A 38 27.32 -4.42 -0.46
CA HIS A 38 28.02 -3.46 0.40
C HIS A 38 27.21 -2.16 0.54
N VAL A 39 26.74 -1.61 -0.59
CA VAL A 39 25.94 -0.38 -0.59
C VAL A 39 24.62 -0.60 0.14
N TYR A 40 23.92 -1.72 -0.14
CA TYR A 40 22.72 -2.13 0.57
C TYR A 40 22.92 -2.13 2.10
N ARG A 41 23.97 -2.79 2.62
CA ARG A 41 24.22 -2.90 4.06
C ARG A 41 24.50 -1.55 4.72
N ILE A 42 25.32 -0.71 4.08
CA ILE A 42 25.65 0.63 4.59
C ILE A 42 24.38 1.49 4.64
N LEU A 43 23.63 1.52 3.54
CA LEU A 43 22.43 2.33 3.43
C LEU A 43 21.36 1.89 4.41
N LYS A 44 21.11 0.58 4.50
CA LYS A 44 20.17 -0.01 5.46
C LYS A 44 20.52 0.34 6.90
N LYS A 45 21.79 0.21 7.29
CA LYS A 45 22.24 0.55 8.64
C LYS A 45 21.96 2.02 8.97
N TYR A 46 22.15 2.92 8.01
CA TYR A 46 21.88 4.33 8.20
C TYR A 46 20.37 4.65 8.24
N ALA A 47 19.60 4.02 7.35
CA ALA A 47 18.19 4.34 7.10
C ALA A 47 17.23 3.69 8.10
N THR A 48 17.59 2.57 8.71
CA THR A 48 16.68 1.80 9.55
C THR A 48 16.63 2.36 10.97
N VAL A 49 15.42 2.54 11.49
CA VAL A 49 15.17 2.87 12.90
C VAL A 49 14.60 1.62 13.57
N ASN A 50 15.34 1.06 14.52
CA ASN A 50 14.93 -0.12 15.28
C ASN A 50 14.57 0.31 16.70
N ASP A 51 13.28 0.41 16.98
CA ASP A 51 12.77 0.72 18.32
C ASP A 51 11.47 -0.10 18.55
N PRO A 52 11.38 -0.93 19.60
CA PRO A 52 10.20 -1.75 19.89
C PRO A 52 8.91 -0.94 20.00
N ARG A 53 8.97 0.34 20.38
CA ARG A 53 7.80 1.22 20.52
C ARG A 53 7.11 1.53 19.19
N LEU A 54 7.81 1.32 18.07
CA LEU A 54 7.29 1.47 16.71
C LEU A 54 6.81 0.15 16.10
N SER A 55 7.16 -0.99 16.72
CA SER A 55 6.80 -2.32 16.21
C SER A 55 5.33 -2.62 16.47
N GLN A 56 4.69 -3.38 15.59
CA GLN A 56 3.28 -3.75 15.76
C GLN A 56 2.89 -4.98 14.96
N ARG A 57 1.84 -5.67 15.43
CA ARG A 57 1.20 -6.77 14.69
C ARG A 57 -0.12 -6.28 14.08
N VAL A 58 -0.21 -6.33 12.76
CA VAL A 58 -1.40 -5.90 12.00
C VAL A 58 -1.67 -6.93 10.91
N PHE A 59 -2.92 -7.27 10.64
CA PHE A 59 -3.29 -8.30 9.66
C PHE A 59 -2.69 -9.69 9.94
N GLY A 60 -2.26 -9.95 11.18
CA GLY A 60 -1.50 -11.16 11.53
C GLY A 60 -0.02 -11.13 11.10
N LEU A 61 0.49 -10.00 10.60
CA LEU A 61 1.86 -9.77 10.18
C LEU A 61 2.61 -8.88 11.19
N GLY A 62 3.91 -9.12 11.37
CA GLY A 62 4.77 -8.33 12.26
C GLY A 62 5.51 -7.22 11.49
N PHE A 63 5.19 -5.97 11.80
CA PHE A 63 5.83 -4.78 11.21
C PHE A 63 6.87 -4.24 12.19
N LYS A 64 8.13 -4.12 11.74
CA LYS A 64 9.24 -3.59 12.56
C LYS A 64 9.09 -2.08 12.83
N ASN A 65 8.47 -1.37 11.90
CA ASN A 65 8.09 0.03 12.02
C ASN A 65 6.85 0.31 11.16
N PRO A 66 6.10 1.39 11.40
CA PRO A 66 4.76 1.59 10.85
C PRO A 66 4.73 2.26 9.48
N VAL A 67 5.89 2.60 8.90
CA VAL A 67 5.99 3.42 7.70
C VAL A 67 6.34 2.56 6.49
N GLY A 68 5.43 2.53 5.52
CA GLY A 68 5.62 1.82 4.26
C GLY A 68 5.69 2.72 3.04
N LEU A 69 6.08 2.12 1.91
CA LEU A 69 6.01 2.75 0.60
C LEU A 69 4.71 2.32 -0.10
N ALA A 70 3.96 3.28 -0.66
CA ALA A 70 2.71 2.99 -1.35
C ALA A 70 2.92 2.39 -2.75
N ALA A 71 1.92 1.65 -3.26
CA ALA A 71 1.90 1.21 -4.65
C ALA A 71 2.02 2.36 -5.65
N GLY A 72 2.50 2.01 -6.83
CA GLY A 72 2.70 2.88 -7.98
C GLY A 72 4.13 3.43 -8.07
N PHE A 73 4.93 3.30 -7.01
CA PHE A 73 6.35 3.68 -7.04
C PHE A 73 7.17 2.60 -7.75
N ASP A 74 7.13 1.35 -7.31
CA ASP A 74 7.78 0.24 -8.00
C ASP A 74 6.73 -0.70 -8.60
N LYS A 75 6.25 -0.32 -9.81
CA LYS A 75 5.12 -1.00 -10.46
C LYS A 75 5.44 -2.43 -10.87
N ASN A 76 6.70 -2.70 -11.21
CA ASN A 76 7.14 -3.99 -11.71
C ASN A 76 7.99 -4.76 -10.68
N ALA A 77 8.13 -4.28 -9.45
CA ALA A 77 8.97 -4.86 -8.39
C ALA A 77 10.48 -4.89 -8.73
N GLU A 78 10.97 -3.96 -9.54
CA GLU A 78 12.34 -3.92 -10.07
C GLU A 78 13.41 -3.59 -9.02
N ALA A 79 13.04 -2.87 -7.97
CA ALA A 79 13.97 -2.24 -7.05
C ALA A 79 13.68 -2.54 -5.58
N LEU A 80 12.98 -3.63 -5.29
CA LEU A 80 12.53 -4.00 -3.93
C LEU A 80 13.67 -4.03 -2.90
N ASP A 81 14.81 -4.62 -3.25
CA ASP A 81 15.96 -4.71 -2.33
C ASP A 81 16.56 -3.31 -2.05
N GLY A 82 16.62 -2.44 -3.06
CA GLY A 82 17.08 -1.06 -2.88
C GLY A 82 16.12 -0.22 -2.06
N LEU A 83 14.82 -0.39 -2.27
CA LEU A 83 13.76 0.24 -1.48
C LEU A 83 13.78 -0.24 -0.02
N GLU A 84 14.02 -1.53 0.20
CA GLU A 84 14.17 -2.09 1.55
C GLU A 84 15.35 -1.44 2.30
N ALA A 85 16.46 -1.17 1.59
CA ALA A 85 17.61 -0.48 2.16
C ALA A 85 17.33 0.97 2.60
N LEU A 86 16.20 1.57 2.20
CA LEU A 86 15.76 2.89 2.65
C LEU A 86 15.02 2.87 4.00
N GLY A 87 14.90 1.72 4.65
CA GLY A 87 14.40 1.61 6.03
C GLY A 87 12.88 1.58 6.17
N PHE A 88 12.13 1.40 5.07
CA PHE A 88 10.69 1.16 5.12
C PHE A 88 10.37 -0.15 5.87
N GLY A 89 9.36 -0.11 6.73
CA GLY A 89 8.86 -1.30 7.44
C GLY A 89 8.13 -2.28 6.52
N PHE A 90 7.59 -1.79 5.42
CA PHE A 90 6.95 -2.58 4.37
C PHE A 90 6.92 -1.81 3.04
N ILE A 91 6.84 -2.53 1.93
CA ILE A 91 6.81 -1.97 0.57
C ILE A 91 5.60 -2.55 -0.15
N GLU A 92 4.81 -1.71 -0.82
CA GLU A 92 3.72 -2.16 -1.71
C GLU A 92 4.16 -1.99 -3.18
N ALA A 93 4.41 -3.09 -3.88
CA ALA A 93 4.71 -3.10 -5.31
C ALA A 93 3.43 -3.05 -6.15
N GLY A 94 3.56 -2.80 -7.45
CA GLY A 94 2.42 -2.76 -8.37
C GLY A 94 1.83 -1.36 -8.52
N THR A 95 0.63 -1.18 -9.06
CA THR A 95 -0.36 -2.23 -9.36
C THR A 95 -0.01 -3.07 -10.58
N ILE A 96 0.05 -4.40 -10.40
CA ILE A 96 0.32 -5.39 -11.44
C ILE A 96 -1.01 -5.82 -12.08
N THR A 97 -1.01 -6.04 -13.41
CA THR A 97 -2.14 -6.61 -14.16
C THR A 97 -1.75 -7.97 -14.76
N PRO A 98 -2.70 -8.86 -15.11
CA PRO A 98 -2.35 -10.14 -15.73
C PRO A 98 -1.50 -9.99 -16.99
N ARG A 99 -1.85 -9.01 -17.84
CA ARG A 99 -1.20 -8.77 -19.14
C ARG A 99 -0.34 -7.52 -19.10
N TYR A 100 0.66 -7.48 -19.99
CA TYR A 100 1.40 -6.26 -20.32
C TYR A 100 0.43 -5.15 -20.72
N GLN A 101 0.71 -3.93 -20.25
CA GLN A 101 0.08 -2.74 -20.79
C GLN A 101 0.99 -1.53 -20.63
N GLU A 102 1.08 -0.72 -21.68
CA GLU A 102 1.95 0.45 -21.76
C GLU A 102 1.47 1.61 -20.87
N GLY A 103 0.17 1.64 -20.55
CA GLY A 103 -0.52 2.71 -19.83
C GLY A 103 -1.20 3.70 -20.76
N ASN A 104 -1.35 4.95 -20.30
CA ASN A 104 -1.82 6.05 -21.14
C ASN A 104 -0.64 6.85 -21.72
N ASP A 105 -0.91 7.70 -22.71
CA ASP A 105 0.10 8.47 -23.45
C ASP A 105 0.87 9.45 -22.56
N ARG A 106 2.18 9.61 -22.84
CA ARG A 106 3.05 10.58 -22.16
C ARG A 106 2.90 11.99 -22.77
N PRO A 107 3.09 13.08 -21.99
CA PRO A 107 3.34 13.10 -20.55
C PRO A 107 2.06 12.78 -19.76
N ARG A 108 2.24 12.01 -18.69
CA ARG A 108 1.15 11.46 -17.85
C ARG A 108 1.38 11.63 -16.36
N MET A 109 2.44 12.33 -15.98
CA MET A 109 2.78 12.67 -14.61
C MET A 109 3.20 14.13 -14.54
N PHE A 110 2.70 14.86 -13.56
CA PHE A 110 2.89 16.30 -13.44
C PHE A 110 3.20 16.65 -12.00
N ARG A 111 4.21 17.49 -11.79
CA ARG A 111 4.55 18.03 -10.46
C ARG A 111 3.84 19.37 -10.26
N LEU A 112 3.28 19.57 -9.08
CA LEU A 112 2.73 20.85 -8.63
C LEU A 112 3.54 21.30 -7.40
N PRO A 113 4.73 21.92 -7.58
CA PRO A 113 5.63 22.22 -6.47
C PRO A 113 5.05 23.20 -5.44
N LYS A 114 4.24 24.18 -5.88
CA LYS A 114 3.58 25.15 -4.97
C LYS A 114 2.59 24.49 -4.01
N ASP A 115 2.04 23.34 -4.42
CA ASP A 115 1.06 22.55 -3.67
C ASP A 115 1.67 21.31 -3.01
N LYS A 116 2.97 21.07 -3.19
CA LYS A 116 3.64 19.80 -2.84
C LYS A 116 2.83 18.58 -3.31
N ALA A 117 2.39 18.62 -4.55
CA ALA A 117 1.46 17.65 -5.10
C ALA A 117 1.97 17.04 -6.40
N LEU A 118 1.31 15.94 -6.81
CA LEU A 118 1.46 15.32 -8.12
C LEU A 118 0.08 15.11 -8.73
N ILE A 119 -0.02 15.22 -10.05
CA ILE A 119 -1.14 14.69 -10.83
C ILE A 119 -0.61 13.60 -11.73
N ASN A 120 -1.34 12.48 -11.85
CA ASN A 120 -0.97 11.42 -12.76
C ASN A 120 -2.18 10.78 -13.44
N ARG A 121 -1.96 10.34 -14.68
CA ARG A 121 -2.90 9.57 -15.49
C ARG A 121 -2.25 8.30 -16.05
N MET A 122 -1.52 7.56 -15.21
CA MET A 122 -0.64 6.46 -15.66
C MET A 122 -1.37 5.32 -16.38
N GLY A 123 -2.56 4.93 -15.89
CA GLY A 123 -3.34 3.82 -16.47
C GLY A 123 -2.70 2.43 -16.27
N PHE A 124 -2.17 2.14 -15.08
CA PHE A 124 -1.52 0.86 -14.72
C PHE A 124 -0.45 0.38 -15.72
N ASN A 125 0.47 1.24 -16.16
CA ASN A 125 1.59 0.78 -16.97
C ASN A 125 2.45 -0.24 -16.22
N ASN A 126 2.57 -1.46 -16.76
CA ASN A 126 3.35 -2.54 -16.16
C ASN A 126 3.68 -3.65 -17.18
N ILE A 127 4.68 -4.47 -16.86
CA ILE A 127 5.19 -5.50 -17.77
C ILE A 127 4.35 -6.80 -17.80
N GLY A 128 3.25 -6.86 -17.04
CA GLY A 128 2.41 -8.06 -16.85
C GLY A 128 2.96 -9.00 -15.79
N ALA A 129 2.07 -9.75 -15.15
CA ALA A 129 2.39 -10.57 -13.97
C ALA A 129 3.51 -11.59 -14.22
N ASP A 130 3.50 -12.30 -15.35
CA ASP A 130 4.49 -13.34 -15.66
C ASP A 130 5.91 -12.74 -15.79
N ASN A 131 6.02 -11.58 -16.44
CA ASN A 131 7.30 -10.89 -16.58
C ASN A 131 7.78 -10.28 -15.26
N VAL A 132 6.86 -9.76 -14.43
CA VAL A 132 7.21 -9.28 -13.07
C VAL A 132 7.74 -10.43 -12.23
N VAL A 133 7.11 -11.61 -12.29
CA VAL A 133 7.58 -12.80 -11.58
C VAL A 133 8.98 -13.19 -12.06
N ARG A 134 9.13 -13.45 -13.37
CA ARG A 134 10.35 -13.98 -13.98
C ARG A 134 11.53 -13.03 -13.87
N SER A 135 11.29 -11.74 -14.06
CA SER A 135 12.38 -10.76 -14.17
C SER A 135 12.77 -10.14 -12.84
N ASN A 136 11.86 -10.14 -11.85
CA ASN A 136 12.03 -9.33 -10.64
C ASN A 136 11.75 -10.11 -9.35
N LEU A 137 10.54 -10.66 -9.17
CA LEU A 137 10.15 -11.24 -7.87
C LEU A 137 10.97 -12.48 -7.49
N ILE A 138 11.30 -13.36 -8.45
CA ILE A 138 12.13 -14.55 -8.19
C ILE A 138 13.59 -14.17 -7.85
N LEU A 139 14.04 -12.99 -8.28
CA LEU A 139 15.42 -12.53 -8.10
C LEU A 139 15.62 -11.75 -6.80
N ARG A 140 14.54 -11.43 -6.07
CA ARG A 140 14.61 -10.68 -4.81
C ARG A 140 15.45 -11.43 -3.77
N LYS A 141 16.55 -10.83 -3.32
CA LYS A 141 17.50 -11.48 -2.41
C LYS A 141 17.17 -11.19 -0.95
N ASN A 142 16.69 -9.98 -0.65
CA ASN A 142 16.44 -9.53 0.72
C ASN A 142 14.94 -9.51 1.02
N LYS A 143 14.53 -10.10 2.15
CA LYS A 143 13.11 -10.29 2.52
C LYS A 143 12.84 -9.87 3.96
N GLU A 144 13.59 -8.90 4.48
CA GLU A 144 13.38 -8.45 5.86
C GLU A 144 12.19 -7.52 6.00
N SER A 145 11.87 -6.75 4.96
CA SER A 145 10.66 -5.91 4.93
C SER A 145 9.51 -6.65 4.26
N LEU A 146 8.31 -6.51 4.84
CA LEU A 146 7.10 -7.12 4.31
C LEU A 146 6.78 -6.55 2.92
N LEU A 147 6.34 -7.41 2.01
CA LEU A 147 5.95 -7.05 0.65
C LEU A 147 4.44 -7.12 0.47
N GLY A 148 3.81 -5.97 0.29
CA GLY A 148 2.49 -5.89 -0.32
C GLY A 148 2.60 -6.00 -1.82
N ILE A 149 1.65 -6.70 -2.45
CA ILE A 149 1.51 -6.68 -3.90
C ILE A 149 0.15 -6.09 -4.25
N SER A 150 0.15 -4.91 -4.85
CA SER A 150 -1.04 -4.31 -5.41
C SER A 150 -1.39 -4.98 -6.74
N ILE A 151 -2.63 -5.44 -6.86
CA ILE A 151 -3.15 -6.13 -8.03
C ILE A 151 -4.38 -5.41 -8.57
N GLY A 152 -4.57 -5.47 -9.89
CA GLY A 152 -5.60 -4.72 -10.60
C GLY A 152 -6.03 -5.37 -11.91
N LYS A 153 -7.19 -4.93 -12.40
CA LYS A 153 -7.74 -5.34 -13.69
C LYS A 153 -6.94 -4.74 -14.86
N SER A 154 -6.65 -5.55 -15.88
CA SER A 154 -6.08 -5.10 -17.15
C SER A 154 -7.02 -4.10 -17.86
N LYS A 155 -6.46 -3.18 -18.63
CA LYS A 155 -7.24 -2.21 -19.42
C LYS A 155 -8.19 -2.90 -20.41
N ALA A 156 -7.73 -3.96 -21.07
CA ALA A 156 -8.48 -4.72 -22.07
C ALA A 156 -9.58 -5.63 -21.50
N THR A 157 -9.52 -5.97 -20.20
CA THR A 157 -10.51 -6.86 -19.59
C THR A 157 -11.85 -6.13 -19.42
N THR A 158 -12.95 -6.75 -19.82
CA THR A 158 -14.29 -6.18 -19.65
C THR A 158 -14.66 -6.09 -18.16
N PHE A 159 -15.63 -5.25 -17.82
CA PHE A 159 -16.09 -5.14 -16.43
C PHE A 159 -16.64 -6.46 -15.88
N LYS A 160 -17.35 -7.25 -16.69
CA LYS A 160 -17.91 -8.56 -16.32
C LYS A 160 -16.83 -9.56 -15.87
N ASN A 161 -15.67 -9.53 -16.52
CA ASN A 161 -14.56 -10.46 -16.26
C ASN A 161 -13.52 -9.84 -15.32
N ALA A 162 -13.83 -8.72 -14.66
CA ALA A 162 -12.88 -8.02 -13.82
C ALA A 162 -12.35 -8.89 -12.68
N ALA A 163 -13.20 -9.71 -12.06
CA ALA A 163 -12.82 -10.57 -10.93
C ALA A 163 -11.80 -11.64 -11.33
N ASP A 164 -11.89 -12.16 -12.55
CA ASP A 164 -10.99 -13.20 -13.06
C ASP A 164 -9.54 -12.71 -13.07
N ASP A 165 -9.31 -11.46 -13.51
CA ASP A 165 -7.99 -10.84 -13.49
C ASP A 165 -7.37 -10.82 -12.07
N TYR A 166 -8.15 -10.50 -11.04
CA TYR A 166 -7.64 -10.47 -9.67
C TYR A 166 -7.36 -11.87 -9.14
N VAL A 167 -8.24 -12.84 -9.42
CA VAL A 167 -8.08 -14.24 -9.02
C VAL A 167 -6.83 -14.85 -9.68
N ASP A 168 -6.64 -14.61 -10.97
CA ASP A 168 -5.45 -15.07 -11.71
C ASP A 168 -4.16 -14.46 -11.17
N LEU A 169 -4.22 -13.18 -10.80
CA LEU A 169 -3.08 -12.51 -10.15
C LEU A 169 -2.77 -13.12 -8.78
N LEU A 170 -3.78 -13.45 -7.96
CA LEU A 170 -3.55 -14.12 -6.69
C LEU A 170 -2.83 -15.45 -6.90
N LYS A 171 -3.28 -16.29 -7.83
CA LYS A 171 -2.63 -17.57 -8.15
C LYS A 171 -1.16 -17.40 -8.52
N LYS A 172 -0.87 -16.45 -9.41
CA LYS A 172 0.50 -16.19 -9.90
C LYS A 172 1.42 -15.60 -8.84
N LEU A 173 0.88 -14.71 -8.00
CA LEU A 173 1.68 -13.87 -7.11
C LEU A 173 1.67 -14.34 -5.66
N TYR A 174 0.84 -15.34 -5.33
CA TYR A 174 0.68 -15.88 -3.98
C TYR A 174 2.02 -16.17 -3.33
N GLY A 175 2.94 -16.85 -4.01
CA GLY A 175 4.25 -17.22 -3.44
C GLY A 175 5.16 -16.05 -3.04
N PHE A 176 4.88 -14.83 -3.49
CA PHE A 176 5.81 -13.69 -3.38
C PHE A 176 5.37 -12.60 -2.39
N GLY A 177 4.07 -12.31 -2.32
CA GLY A 177 3.54 -11.26 -1.44
C GLY A 177 3.36 -11.72 0.01
N ASP A 178 3.44 -10.81 0.97
CA ASP A 178 3.00 -11.02 2.35
C ASP A 178 1.53 -10.64 2.55
N TYR A 179 1.04 -9.66 1.81
CA TYR A 179 -0.36 -9.26 1.69
C TYR A 179 -0.68 -8.77 0.27
N PHE A 180 -1.96 -8.72 -0.08
CA PHE A 180 -2.43 -8.28 -1.38
C PHE A 180 -3.33 -7.05 -1.27
N ALA A 181 -2.96 -5.99 -1.99
CA ALA A 181 -3.74 -4.77 -2.08
C ALA A 181 -4.65 -4.82 -3.32
N ILE A 182 -5.96 -4.85 -3.12
CA ILE A 182 -6.95 -4.94 -4.20
C ILE A 182 -7.27 -3.53 -4.70
N ASN A 183 -6.67 -3.14 -5.82
CA ASN A 183 -6.82 -1.77 -6.33
C ASN A 183 -8.06 -1.60 -7.20
N ILE A 184 -9.13 -1.10 -6.58
CA ILE A 184 -10.43 -0.80 -7.20
C ILE A 184 -10.70 0.71 -7.30
N SER A 185 -9.68 1.55 -7.09
CA SER A 185 -9.86 2.99 -6.83
C SER A 185 -9.10 3.92 -7.79
N SER A 186 -8.31 3.38 -8.72
CA SER A 186 -7.61 4.20 -9.72
C SER A 186 -8.59 5.03 -10.56
N PRO A 187 -8.45 6.37 -10.65
CA PRO A 187 -9.22 7.21 -11.57
C PRO A 187 -8.79 7.03 -13.03
N ASN A 188 -7.66 6.37 -13.26
CA ASN A 188 -6.97 6.34 -14.56
C ASN A 188 -7.28 5.10 -15.39
N THR A 189 -8.12 4.21 -14.87
CA THR A 189 -8.58 2.98 -15.53
C THR A 189 -10.09 3.06 -15.66
N ALA A 190 -10.59 3.20 -16.89
CA ALA A 190 -12.01 3.40 -17.16
C ALA A 190 -12.89 2.31 -16.51
N GLY A 191 -13.96 2.73 -15.83
CA GLY A 191 -14.92 1.86 -15.17
C GLY A 191 -14.42 1.12 -13.93
N LEU A 192 -13.15 1.28 -13.52
CA LEU A 192 -12.60 0.52 -12.39
C LEU A 192 -13.29 0.88 -11.07
N ARG A 193 -13.55 2.16 -10.83
CA ARG A 193 -14.19 2.66 -9.60
C ARG A 193 -15.60 2.10 -9.39
N ALA A 194 -16.28 1.66 -10.44
CA ALA A 194 -17.59 1.01 -10.35
C ALA A 194 -17.52 -0.38 -9.67
N LEU A 195 -16.33 -0.98 -9.53
CA LEU A 195 -16.15 -2.19 -8.71
C LEU A 195 -16.38 -1.94 -7.22
N GLN A 196 -16.40 -0.68 -6.78
CA GLN A 196 -16.69 -0.31 -5.39
C GLN A 196 -18.18 -0.35 -5.05
N HIS A 197 -19.08 -0.43 -6.04
CA HIS A 197 -20.50 -0.60 -5.77
C HIS A 197 -20.77 -1.92 -5.06
N LYS A 198 -21.62 -1.88 -4.02
CA LYS A 198 -21.89 -2.96 -3.06
C LYS A 198 -21.93 -4.37 -3.66
N ASN A 199 -22.77 -4.59 -4.67
CA ASN A 199 -22.98 -5.90 -5.29
C ASN A 199 -21.75 -6.40 -6.08
N HIS A 200 -21.02 -5.49 -6.73
CA HIS A 200 -19.81 -5.85 -7.47
C HIS A 200 -18.65 -6.12 -6.52
N LEU A 201 -18.51 -5.27 -5.50
CA LEU A 201 -17.49 -5.43 -4.48
C LEU A 201 -17.67 -6.74 -3.72
N GLU A 202 -18.90 -7.07 -3.32
CA GLU A 202 -19.19 -8.32 -2.61
C GLU A 202 -18.75 -9.54 -3.42
N LYS A 203 -19.18 -9.62 -4.69
CA LYS A 203 -18.83 -10.74 -5.57
C LYS A 203 -17.33 -10.85 -5.76
N LEU A 204 -16.64 -9.72 -5.94
CA LEU A 204 -15.19 -9.67 -6.07
C LEU A 204 -14.50 -10.19 -4.80
N LEU A 205 -14.82 -9.63 -3.64
CA LEU A 205 -14.16 -9.98 -2.38
C LEU A 205 -14.44 -11.43 -1.95
N MET A 206 -15.66 -11.92 -2.20
CA MET A 206 -16.00 -13.33 -1.97
C MET A 206 -15.14 -14.27 -2.84
N ALA A 207 -14.97 -13.95 -4.14
CA ALA A 207 -14.13 -14.74 -5.03
C ALA A 207 -12.66 -14.74 -4.60
N LEU A 208 -12.14 -13.58 -4.19
CA LEU A 208 -10.75 -13.46 -3.73
C LEU A 208 -10.48 -14.17 -2.41
N ASN A 209 -11.40 -14.10 -1.45
CA ASN A 209 -11.29 -14.86 -0.21
C ASN A 209 -11.29 -16.37 -0.48
N ARG A 210 -12.21 -16.85 -1.33
CA ARG A 210 -12.26 -18.26 -1.70
C ARG A 210 -10.95 -18.73 -2.33
N GLU A 211 -10.44 -17.97 -3.30
CA GLU A 211 -9.18 -18.31 -3.97
C GLU A 211 -8.00 -18.29 -2.98
N MET A 212 -7.91 -17.27 -2.12
CA MET A 212 -6.83 -17.18 -1.13
C MET A 212 -6.85 -18.33 -0.12
N THR A 213 -8.04 -18.77 0.30
CA THR A 213 -8.17 -19.97 1.15
C THR A 213 -7.68 -21.22 0.42
N GLN A 214 -8.08 -21.42 -0.84
CA GLN A 214 -7.64 -22.57 -1.64
C GLN A 214 -6.12 -22.57 -1.87
N LEU A 215 -5.53 -21.40 -2.13
CA LEU A 215 -4.08 -21.25 -2.28
C LEU A 215 -3.34 -21.54 -0.97
N ALA A 216 -3.86 -21.06 0.16
CA ALA A 216 -3.29 -21.32 1.48
C ALA A 216 -3.27 -22.82 1.81
N GLU A 217 -4.41 -23.50 1.63
CA GLU A 217 -4.54 -24.94 1.83
C GLU A 217 -3.65 -25.74 0.87
N GLY A 218 -3.74 -25.45 -0.43
CA GLY A 218 -2.99 -26.16 -1.47
C GLY A 218 -1.47 -26.01 -1.36
N CYS A 219 -1.00 -24.87 -0.84
CA CYS A 219 0.43 -24.63 -0.59
C CYS A 219 0.88 -25.01 0.83
N ASN A 220 0.00 -25.55 1.68
CA ASN A 220 0.25 -25.75 3.12
C ASN A 220 0.89 -24.52 3.79
N SER A 221 0.32 -23.35 3.52
CA SER A 221 0.85 -22.06 3.94
C SER A 221 -0.27 -21.19 4.54
N ARG A 222 0.08 -20.00 5.03
CA ARG A 222 -0.89 -19.12 5.70
C ARG A 222 -1.79 -18.41 4.69
N PHE A 223 -3.04 -18.18 5.07
CA PHE A 223 -3.88 -17.17 4.42
C PHE A 223 -3.14 -15.82 4.39
N LYS A 224 -3.03 -15.19 3.21
CA LYS A 224 -2.35 -13.90 3.07
C LYS A 224 -3.40 -12.78 3.09
N PRO A 225 -3.20 -11.71 3.89
CA PRO A 225 -4.21 -10.68 4.04
C PRO A 225 -4.59 -10.02 2.71
N ILE A 226 -5.89 -9.81 2.52
CA ILE A 226 -6.45 -9.10 1.37
C ILE A 226 -6.98 -7.75 1.84
N ILE A 227 -6.50 -6.68 1.22
CA ILE A 227 -6.71 -5.31 1.68
C ILE A 227 -7.22 -4.44 0.52
N PRO A 228 -8.53 -4.15 0.44
CA PRO A 228 -9.06 -3.25 -0.57
C PRO A 228 -8.50 -1.82 -0.42
N LYS A 229 -8.12 -1.21 -1.54
CA LYS A 229 -7.68 0.19 -1.61
C LYS A 229 -8.78 1.04 -2.19
N ILE A 230 -9.29 1.98 -1.40
CA ILE A 230 -10.53 2.72 -1.71
C ILE A 230 -10.26 4.13 -2.27
N ASP A 231 -11.25 4.63 -3.00
CA ASP A 231 -11.24 5.95 -3.64
C ASP A 231 -11.53 7.06 -2.61
N PRO A 232 -10.71 8.13 -2.53
CA PRO A 232 -11.00 9.24 -1.63
C PRO A 232 -12.27 10.04 -2.00
N ASP A 233 -12.75 9.90 -3.24
CA ASP A 233 -13.84 10.72 -3.76
C ASP A 233 -15.24 10.22 -3.41
N LEU A 234 -15.34 9.04 -2.78
CA LEU A 234 -16.60 8.44 -2.31
C LEU A 234 -17.37 9.37 -1.38
N ASN A 235 -18.70 9.36 -1.46
CA ASN A 235 -19.53 9.95 -0.43
C ASN A 235 -19.65 9.01 0.80
N TRP A 236 -20.23 9.49 1.90
CA TRP A 236 -20.31 8.72 3.15
C TRP A 236 -21.17 7.46 3.03
N THR A 237 -22.27 7.52 2.28
CA THR A 237 -23.14 6.36 2.02
C THR A 237 -22.43 5.28 1.21
N GLU A 238 -21.70 5.67 0.16
CA GLU A 238 -20.87 4.74 -0.62
C GLU A 238 -19.78 4.11 0.24
N LEU A 239 -19.18 4.89 1.15
CA LEU A 239 -18.20 4.36 2.09
C LEU A 239 -18.83 3.36 3.07
N ASP A 240 -20.02 3.65 3.61
CA ASP A 240 -20.75 2.72 4.49
C ASP A 240 -21.07 1.40 3.79
N ASP A 241 -21.52 1.44 2.53
CA ASP A 241 -21.77 0.23 1.73
C ASP A 241 -20.49 -0.62 1.56
N ILE A 242 -19.34 0.02 1.34
CA ILE A 242 -18.05 -0.67 1.26
C ILE A 242 -17.68 -1.30 2.61
N LEU A 243 -17.88 -0.57 3.72
CA LEU A 243 -17.59 -1.07 5.06
C LEU A 243 -18.46 -2.28 5.41
N GLU A 244 -19.75 -2.24 5.11
CA GLU A 244 -20.66 -3.36 5.31
C GLU A 244 -20.17 -4.62 4.57
N VAL A 245 -19.80 -4.47 3.29
CA VAL A 245 -19.28 -5.58 2.50
C VAL A 245 -17.96 -6.09 3.08
N CYS A 246 -17.04 -5.20 3.47
CA CYS A 246 -15.75 -5.60 4.02
C CYS A 246 -15.89 -6.36 5.33
N VAL A 247 -16.78 -5.93 6.22
CA VAL A 247 -17.06 -6.62 7.49
C VAL A 247 -17.70 -7.98 7.23
N ARG A 248 -18.71 -8.04 6.36
CA ARG A 248 -19.42 -9.29 6.01
C ARG A 248 -18.49 -10.32 5.37
N GLN A 249 -17.60 -9.89 4.49
CA GLN A 249 -16.59 -10.74 3.85
C GLN A 249 -15.33 -10.92 4.72
N ARG A 250 -15.31 -10.43 5.97
CA ARG A 250 -14.19 -10.57 6.92
C ARG A 250 -12.84 -10.13 6.33
N MET A 251 -12.84 -9.04 5.57
CA MET A 251 -11.62 -8.48 4.98
C MET A 251 -10.63 -8.09 6.08
N ASN A 252 -9.34 -8.22 5.79
CA ASN A 252 -8.32 -8.04 6.82
C ASN A 252 -8.09 -6.57 7.17
N GLY A 253 -8.46 -5.63 6.31
CA GLY A 253 -8.26 -4.19 6.51
C GLY A 253 -8.65 -3.36 5.30
N LEU A 254 -8.25 -2.09 5.31
CA LEU A 254 -8.39 -1.15 4.19
C LEU A 254 -7.13 -0.31 3.98
N ILE A 255 -6.87 0.09 2.73
CA ILE A 255 -5.91 1.14 2.38
C ILE A 255 -6.68 2.41 2.01
N VAL A 256 -6.43 3.49 2.76
CA VAL A 256 -7.21 4.73 2.75
C VAL A 256 -6.26 5.91 2.60
N ALA A 257 -6.10 6.53 1.44
CA ALA A 257 -6.82 6.28 0.20
C ALA A 257 -5.94 6.39 -1.05
N ASN A 258 -6.54 6.16 -2.21
CA ASN A 258 -5.93 6.44 -3.51
C ASN A 258 -5.90 7.96 -3.81
N THR A 259 -5.51 8.34 -5.03
CA THR A 259 -5.53 9.71 -5.54
C THR A 259 -6.96 10.25 -5.75
N THR A 260 -7.14 11.57 -5.64
CA THR A 260 -8.44 12.26 -5.80
C THR A 260 -8.57 12.97 -7.16
N ILE A 261 -9.77 13.03 -7.73
CA ILE A 261 -10.05 13.87 -8.90
C ILE A 261 -10.43 15.31 -8.53
N ARG A 262 -10.64 15.60 -7.24
CA ARG A 262 -10.95 16.95 -6.76
C ARG A 262 -9.75 17.88 -6.94
N ARG A 263 -10.03 19.17 -7.15
CA ARG A 263 -9.02 20.23 -7.41
C ARG A 263 -9.20 21.47 -6.51
N SER A 264 -10.09 21.37 -5.52
CA SER A 264 -10.36 22.45 -4.56
C SER A 264 -9.10 22.79 -3.75
N GLY A 265 -8.84 24.10 -3.58
CA GLY A 265 -7.77 24.59 -2.72
C GLY A 265 -6.36 24.56 -3.30
N LEU A 266 -6.20 24.34 -4.62
CA LEU A 266 -4.89 24.39 -5.28
C LEU A 266 -4.42 25.83 -5.52
N LYS A 267 -3.12 26.05 -5.32
CA LYS A 267 -2.40 27.30 -5.65
C LYS A 267 -1.89 27.31 -7.09
N THR A 268 -1.67 26.13 -7.66
CA THR A 268 -1.25 25.99 -9.07
C THR A 268 -2.47 25.91 -9.97
N GLU A 269 -2.53 26.75 -11.00
CA GLU A 269 -3.50 26.60 -12.07
C GLU A 269 -3.24 25.30 -12.85
N ILE A 270 -4.28 24.50 -13.00
CA ILE A 270 -4.18 23.12 -13.47
C ILE A 270 -5.09 22.88 -14.66
N LYS A 271 -4.52 22.36 -15.75
CA LYS A 271 -5.25 21.87 -16.93
C LYS A 271 -5.23 20.34 -17.05
N GLU A 272 -4.36 19.68 -16.29
CA GLU A 272 -4.14 18.24 -16.41
C GLU A 272 -5.21 17.41 -15.71
N THR A 273 -5.65 16.36 -16.40
CA THR A 273 -6.55 15.33 -15.87
C THR A 273 -5.78 14.23 -15.12
N GLY A 274 -6.51 13.44 -14.33
CA GLY A 274 -5.99 12.28 -13.61
C GLY A 274 -6.18 12.37 -12.10
N GLY A 275 -5.45 11.57 -11.35
CA GLY A 275 -5.48 11.57 -9.89
C GLY A 275 -4.46 12.53 -9.27
N LEU A 276 -4.91 13.38 -8.33
CA LEU A 276 -4.11 14.27 -7.50
C LEU A 276 -3.69 13.56 -6.21
N SER A 277 -2.41 13.72 -5.84
CA SER A 277 -1.83 13.27 -4.57
C SER A 277 -0.97 14.36 -3.95
N GLY A 278 -0.53 14.14 -2.70
CA GLY A 278 0.30 15.09 -1.96
C GLY A 278 -0.48 15.85 -0.91
N GLU A 279 0.02 17.03 -0.51
CA GLU A 279 -0.52 17.82 0.59
C GLU A 279 -2.03 18.12 0.48
N PRO A 280 -2.60 18.43 -0.71
CA PRO A 280 -4.04 18.68 -0.85
C PRO A 280 -4.95 17.49 -0.52
N LEU A 281 -4.43 16.25 -0.56
CA LEU A 281 -5.20 15.05 -0.23
C LEU A 281 -5.27 14.77 1.27
N ARG A 282 -4.39 15.39 2.08
CA ARG A 282 -4.17 15.05 3.49
C ARG A 282 -5.45 15.12 4.32
N GLU A 283 -6.20 16.22 4.19
CA GLU A 283 -7.40 16.45 5.00
C GLU A 283 -8.47 15.41 4.72
N ARG A 284 -8.75 15.14 3.44
CA ARG A 284 -9.72 14.12 3.04
C ARG A 284 -9.31 12.73 3.51
N ALA A 285 -8.04 12.38 3.38
CA ALA A 285 -7.53 11.09 3.86
C ALA A 285 -7.71 10.95 5.38
N LEU A 286 -7.37 11.98 6.15
CA LEU A 286 -7.57 11.99 7.62
C LEU A 286 -9.04 11.85 8.00
N GLU A 287 -9.93 12.55 7.30
CA GLU A 287 -11.37 12.50 7.54
C GLU A 287 -11.92 11.08 7.32
N MET A 288 -11.56 10.44 6.21
CA MET A 288 -11.97 9.07 5.91
C MET A 288 -11.41 8.06 6.89
N VAL A 289 -10.12 8.15 7.25
CA VAL A 289 -9.51 7.27 8.26
C VAL A 289 -10.26 7.38 9.60
N ARG A 290 -10.56 8.62 10.02
CA ARG A 290 -11.32 8.87 11.25
C ARG A 290 -12.73 8.31 11.19
N TYR A 291 -13.41 8.50 10.06
CA TYR A 291 -14.74 7.96 9.84
C TYR A 291 -14.74 6.43 9.95
N ILE A 292 -13.89 5.75 9.17
CA ILE A 292 -13.80 4.28 9.14
C ILE A 292 -13.42 3.73 10.51
N SER A 293 -12.45 4.34 11.18
CA SER A 293 -12.03 3.90 12.51
C SER A 293 -13.17 3.99 13.52
N ARG A 294 -14.01 5.03 13.45
CA ARG A 294 -15.18 5.18 14.32
C ARG A 294 -16.29 4.20 13.96
N SER A 295 -16.66 4.13 12.68
CA SER A 295 -17.75 3.28 12.19
C SER A 295 -17.49 1.79 12.42
N THR A 296 -16.23 1.36 12.45
CA THR A 296 -15.85 -0.04 12.69
C THR A 296 -15.40 -0.32 14.13
N GLY A 297 -15.38 0.68 15.02
CA GLY A 297 -14.82 0.54 16.37
C GLY A 297 -13.35 0.08 16.40
N GLY A 298 -12.61 0.33 15.32
CA GLY A 298 -11.24 -0.13 15.12
C GLY A 298 -11.10 -1.62 14.75
N ALA A 299 -12.19 -2.34 14.50
CA ALA A 299 -12.16 -3.76 14.13
C ALA A 299 -11.57 -4.03 12.73
N LEU A 300 -11.58 -3.02 11.85
CA LEU A 300 -11.01 -3.09 10.52
C LEU A 300 -9.73 -2.22 10.47
N PRO A 301 -8.52 -2.80 10.60
CA PRO A 301 -7.28 -2.03 10.62
C PRO A 301 -7.02 -1.30 9.30
N ILE A 302 -6.46 -0.10 9.39
CA ILE A 302 -6.31 0.81 8.25
C ILE A 302 -4.83 1.06 7.93
N ILE A 303 -4.47 1.03 6.66
CA ILE A 303 -3.24 1.64 6.14
C ILE A 303 -3.60 3.04 5.65
N GLY A 304 -3.16 4.09 6.35
CA GLY A 304 -3.40 5.49 6.01
C GLY A 304 -2.42 6.00 4.94
N VAL A 305 -2.93 6.62 3.88
CA VAL A 305 -2.16 7.08 2.72
C VAL A 305 -2.76 8.39 2.21
N GLY A 306 -1.91 9.40 2.00
CA GLY A 306 -2.32 10.68 1.43
C GLY A 306 -1.73 11.86 2.18
N GLY A 307 -0.83 12.58 1.53
CA GLY A 307 -0.31 13.84 2.05
C GLY A 307 0.55 13.75 3.30
N ILE A 308 1.27 12.64 3.51
CA ILE A 308 2.17 12.45 4.65
C ILE A 308 3.61 12.83 4.25
N PHE A 309 4.16 13.88 4.89
CA PHE A 309 5.51 14.40 4.64
C PHE A 309 6.38 14.39 5.89
N SER A 310 5.78 14.36 7.07
CA SER A 310 6.45 14.55 8.37
C SER A 310 5.99 13.55 9.43
N ALA A 311 6.67 13.55 10.58
CA ALA A 311 6.26 12.76 11.73
C ALA A 311 4.95 13.26 12.34
N GLU A 312 4.69 14.56 12.28
CA GLU A 312 3.44 15.19 12.71
C GLU A 312 2.27 14.72 11.82
N ASP A 313 2.45 14.66 10.51
CA ASP A 313 1.44 14.12 9.59
C ASP A 313 1.13 12.65 9.91
N ALA A 314 2.19 11.86 10.14
CA ALA A 314 2.06 10.46 10.51
C ALA A 314 1.32 10.30 11.85
N TYR A 315 1.68 11.11 12.85
CA TYR A 315 1.03 11.12 14.15
C TYR A 315 -0.47 11.42 14.04
N GLU A 316 -0.86 12.44 13.27
CA GLU A 316 -2.29 12.75 13.08
C GLU A 316 -3.02 11.63 12.32
N MET A 317 -2.35 10.92 11.40
CA MET A 317 -2.92 9.76 10.72
C MET A 317 -3.15 8.58 11.69
N PHE A 318 -2.19 8.28 12.57
CA PHE A 318 -2.37 7.26 13.61
C PHE A 318 -3.45 7.64 14.63
N LYS A 319 -3.48 8.91 15.03
CA LYS A 319 -4.50 9.46 15.93
C LYS A 319 -5.90 9.44 15.31
N ALA A 320 -5.99 9.60 13.99
CA ALA A 320 -7.25 9.41 13.26
C ALA A 320 -7.71 7.95 13.26
N GLY A 321 -6.83 6.98 13.56
CA GLY A 321 -7.17 5.57 13.67
C GLY A 321 -6.43 4.66 12.69
N ALA A 322 -5.47 5.19 11.92
CA ALA A 322 -4.63 4.34 11.08
C ALA A 322 -3.78 3.38 11.94
N SER A 323 -3.60 2.18 11.43
CA SER A 323 -2.70 1.20 12.03
C SER A 323 -1.27 1.34 11.50
N LEU A 324 -1.16 1.49 10.19
CA LEU A 324 0.07 1.70 9.45
C LEU A 324 -0.11 2.90 8.54
N ILE A 325 0.98 3.42 7.99
CA ILE A 325 0.91 4.47 6.97
C ILE A 325 1.75 4.11 5.74
N GLN A 326 1.38 4.66 4.59
CA GLN A 326 2.26 4.67 3.42
C GLN A 326 2.56 6.10 2.97
N VAL A 327 3.77 6.28 2.44
CA VAL A 327 4.19 7.52 1.78
C VAL A 327 4.43 7.28 0.29
N PHE A 328 4.21 8.32 -0.50
CA PHE A 328 4.61 8.39 -1.91
C PHE A 328 5.09 9.79 -2.22
N THR A 329 4.16 10.73 -2.37
CA THR A 329 4.49 12.13 -2.73
C THR A 329 5.42 12.76 -1.72
N GLY A 330 5.26 12.44 -0.42
CA GLY A 330 6.21 12.81 0.63
C GLY A 330 7.66 12.49 0.27
N MET A 331 7.94 11.27 -0.19
CA MET A 331 9.31 10.85 -0.57
C MET A 331 9.90 11.70 -1.69
N ILE A 332 9.07 12.14 -2.65
CA ILE A 332 9.51 12.97 -3.79
C ILE A 332 9.94 14.38 -3.32
N TYR A 333 9.30 14.92 -2.29
CA TYR A 333 9.61 16.26 -1.78
C TYR A 333 10.62 16.25 -0.63
N GLU A 334 10.61 15.20 0.18
CA GLU A 334 11.38 15.08 1.43
C GLU A 334 12.66 14.27 1.27
N GLY A 335 12.70 13.38 0.28
CA GLY A 335 13.83 12.55 -0.08
C GLY A 335 13.70 11.09 0.35
N PRO A 336 14.69 10.26 -0.01
CA PRO A 336 14.61 8.81 0.09
C PRO A 336 14.57 8.29 1.54
N PHE A 337 15.07 9.06 2.50
CA PHE A 337 15.10 8.68 3.92
C PHE A 337 13.86 9.13 4.70
N ILE A 338 12.74 9.38 4.02
CA ILE A 338 11.49 9.82 4.67
C ILE A 338 11.02 8.83 5.76
N ALA A 339 11.12 7.52 5.53
CA ALA A 339 10.74 6.52 6.53
C ALA A 339 11.53 6.67 7.82
N ARG A 340 12.86 6.82 7.70
CA ARG A 340 13.76 7.10 8.83
C ARG A 340 13.34 8.37 9.58
N ASN A 341 13.10 9.46 8.84
CA ASN A 341 12.80 10.76 9.42
C ASN A 341 11.46 10.74 10.17
N ILE A 342 10.44 10.10 9.60
CA ILE A 342 9.14 9.91 10.25
C ILE A 342 9.30 9.06 11.51
N ASN A 343 9.98 7.91 11.44
CA ASN A 343 10.17 7.04 12.59
C ASN A 343 10.90 7.74 13.74
N ARG A 344 11.98 8.49 13.45
CA ARG A 344 12.67 9.27 14.47
C ARG A 344 11.79 10.36 15.06
N GLY A 345 11.09 11.13 14.23
CA GLY A 345 10.21 12.18 14.72
C GLY A 345 9.03 11.64 15.53
N LEU A 346 8.51 10.45 15.21
CA LEU A 346 7.49 9.79 16.04
C LEU A 346 8.03 9.46 17.43
N LEU A 347 9.26 8.94 17.54
CA LEU A 347 9.88 8.69 18.85
C LEU A 347 10.07 9.99 19.65
N GLU A 348 10.47 11.09 18.98
CA GLU A 348 10.54 12.40 19.64
C GLU A 348 9.17 12.89 20.11
N ILE A 349 8.10 12.66 19.33
CA ILE A 349 6.72 12.93 19.75
C ILE A 349 6.35 12.05 20.96
N PHE A 350 6.80 10.80 20.99
CA PHE A 350 6.51 9.88 22.08
C PHE A 350 7.11 10.36 23.39
N GLU A 351 8.38 10.77 23.38
CA GLU A 351 9.04 11.37 24.55
C GLU A 351 8.31 12.63 25.02
N ARG A 352 8.00 13.55 24.10
CA ARG A 352 7.33 14.83 24.45
C ARG A 352 5.92 14.64 25.03
N ARG A 353 5.22 13.55 24.66
CA ARG A 353 3.82 13.29 25.05
C ARG A 353 3.67 12.16 26.07
N GLY A 354 4.76 11.55 26.53
CA GLY A 354 4.72 10.41 27.44
C GLY A 354 4.07 9.14 26.85
N ILE A 355 4.11 8.98 25.52
CA ILE A 355 3.57 7.80 24.83
C ILE A 355 4.59 6.68 24.92
N LYS A 356 4.19 5.50 25.42
CA LYS A 356 5.11 4.37 25.60
C LYS A 356 5.19 3.48 24.37
N HIS A 357 4.14 3.45 23.56
CA HIS A 357 4.06 2.59 22.39
C HIS A 357 3.09 3.17 21.35
N ILE A 358 3.34 2.94 20.06
CA ILE A 358 2.50 3.46 18.96
C ILE A 358 1.02 3.08 19.07
N SER A 359 0.72 1.96 19.72
CA SER A 359 -0.66 1.50 19.97
C SER A 359 -1.46 2.45 20.87
N GLU A 360 -0.81 3.26 21.70
CA GLU A 360 -1.47 4.22 22.59
C GLU A 360 -1.98 5.47 21.87
N ILE A 361 -1.51 5.74 20.63
CA ILE A 361 -1.95 6.91 19.85
C ILE A 361 -3.37 6.73 19.34
N ARG A 362 -3.77 5.49 19.06
CA ARG A 362 -5.10 5.19 18.53
C ARG A 362 -6.10 5.49 19.64
N GLY A 363 -7.12 6.29 19.33
CA GLY A 363 -8.23 6.56 20.25
C GLY A 363 -8.83 5.24 20.79
N PRO A 364 -9.50 5.25 21.96
CA PRO A 364 -9.91 4.03 22.64
C PRO A 364 -10.64 3.11 21.66
N SER A 365 -9.99 2.00 21.32
CA SER A 365 -10.67 0.91 20.66
C SER A 365 -11.79 0.51 21.62
N SER A 366 -13.01 0.37 21.12
CA SER A 366 -14.13 -0.16 21.91
C SER A 366 -13.96 -1.66 22.14
N HIS A 367 -12.74 -2.12 22.39
CA HIS A 367 -12.46 -3.38 23.07
C HIS A 367 -12.74 -3.17 24.55
N LYS A 368 -14.03 -3.16 24.91
CA LYS A 368 -14.40 -3.80 26.17
C LYS A 368 -13.91 -5.23 26.05
N ALA A 369 -12.74 -5.51 26.61
CA ALA A 369 -12.36 -6.88 26.95
C ALA A 369 -13.55 -7.43 27.73
N THR A 370 -14.28 -8.36 27.13
CA THR A 370 -15.29 -9.15 27.80
C THR A 370 -14.57 -9.97 28.85
N LYS A 371 -14.38 -9.38 30.04
CA LYS A 371 -14.20 -10.15 31.28
C LYS A 371 -15.53 -10.88 31.51
N GLY A 372 -15.62 -12.08 30.96
CA GLY A 372 -16.78 -12.97 31.05
C GLY A 372 -16.32 -14.41 31.00
N ARG A 373 -16.00 -14.95 32.19
CA ARG A 373 -16.05 -16.35 32.63
C ARG A 373 -15.70 -17.44 31.59
N GLY A 374 -14.49 -18.00 31.77
CA GLY A 374 -14.25 -19.44 31.88
C GLY A 374 -14.54 -20.33 30.66
N GLY A 375 -13.47 -20.94 30.13
CA GLY A 375 -13.53 -22.23 29.44
C GLY A 375 -13.83 -22.16 27.93
N GLU A 376 -12.94 -22.75 27.15
CA GLU A 376 -13.17 -23.27 25.79
C GLU A 376 -13.56 -22.25 24.71
N ARG A 377 -12.57 -21.83 23.90
CA ARG A 377 -12.74 -21.52 22.46
C ARG A 377 -11.42 -21.22 21.73
N ASP A 378 -10.40 -22.07 21.92
CA ASP A 378 -9.14 -22.02 21.15
C ASP A 378 -8.79 -23.34 20.41
N GLU A 379 -9.73 -24.30 20.29
CA GLU A 379 -9.45 -25.61 19.64
C GLU A 379 -10.15 -25.91 18.31
N ASP A 380 -11.10 -25.11 17.83
CA ASP A 380 -11.86 -25.42 16.60
C ASP A 380 -11.19 -25.00 15.27
N ILE A 381 -9.86 -25.02 15.19
CA ILE A 381 -9.11 -24.91 13.91
C ILE A 381 -8.39 -26.23 13.57
N ARG A 382 -8.54 -27.29 14.37
CA ARG A 382 -7.90 -28.58 14.11
C ARG A 382 -8.88 -29.75 14.13
N THR A 383 -9.79 -29.83 13.16
CA THR A 383 -10.23 -31.12 12.62
C THR A 383 -11.17 -30.89 11.43
N CYS A 384 -10.66 -31.13 10.22
CA CYS A 384 -11.37 -31.94 9.22
C CYS A 384 -10.49 -32.12 7.97
N LEU A 385 -10.35 -33.40 7.60
CA LEU A 385 -10.00 -33.93 6.27
C LEU A 385 -8.52 -33.92 5.86
N VAL A 386 -7.83 -34.93 6.41
CA VAL A 386 -6.78 -35.68 5.71
C VAL A 386 -7.36 -36.27 4.42
N VAL A 387 -6.93 -35.76 3.27
CA VAL A 387 -6.83 -36.55 2.03
C VAL A 387 -5.46 -36.25 1.40
N ARG A 388 -4.55 -37.22 1.51
CA ARG A 388 -3.23 -37.16 0.85
C ARG A 388 -3.41 -37.24 -0.66
N ARG A 389 -2.86 -36.28 -1.41
CA ARG A 389 -2.42 -36.46 -2.80
C ARG A 389 -1.02 -35.87 -2.97
N PRO A 390 -0.08 -36.59 -3.63
CA PRO A 390 1.25 -36.05 -3.90
C PRO A 390 1.24 -35.26 -5.22
N GLY A 391 2.00 -34.16 -5.26
CA GLY A 391 2.44 -33.56 -6.52
C GLY A 391 2.24 -32.06 -6.61
N CYS A 392 3.25 -31.30 -6.21
CA CYS A 392 3.63 -30.05 -6.86
C CYS A 392 5.09 -29.73 -6.51
N GLN A 393 6.00 -30.14 -7.39
CA GLN A 393 7.27 -29.44 -7.57
C GLN A 393 7.07 -28.37 -8.66
N PRO A 394 7.62 -27.17 -8.51
CA PRO A 394 7.61 -26.19 -9.58
C PRO A 394 8.62 -26.60 -10.66
N HIS A 395 8.13 -26.88 -11.87
CA HIS A 395 8.98 -26.87 -13.06
C HIS A 395 9.24 -25.41 -13.47
N TYR A 396 10.51 -25.16 -13.79
CA TYR A 396 11.23 -23.90 -13.92
C TYR A 396 10.65 -22.85 -14.88
#